data_AF-A0A7S2YCJ0-F1
#
_entry.id   AF-A0A7S2YCJ0-F1
#
_cell.length_a   1.000
_cell.length_b   1.000
_cell.length_c   1.000
_cell.angle_alpha   90.00
_cell.angle_beta   90.00
_cell.angle_gamma   90.00
#
_symmetry.space_group_name_H-M   'P 1'
#
loop_
_entity.id
_entity.type
_entity.pdbx_description
1 polymer ?
#
loop_
_entity_poly.entity_id
_entity_poly.type
_entity_poly.pdbx_seq_one_letter_code
_entity_poly.pdbx_strand_id
1 'polypeptide(L)'
;HVLSSGDKDGNHNDDSTTVAIGTHSGRYFLYQRSAADQEAKRHYRCIWKCRLPYSIHGICGWKESKDSLRSLVITTRKSVHLFRQLPVIPTPQPLVAFDPQLAKQRIKRLQKLSAVSG
;
A
#
# COMPACT_ATOMS: atom_id res chain seq x y z
N HIS A 1 9.92 2.41 -9.14
CA HIS A 1 10.16 1.14 -9.86
C HIS A 1 8.84 0.38 -9.97
N VAL A 2 8.48 -0.09 -11.16
CA VAL A 2 7.32 -0.96 -11.34
C VAL A 2 7.78 -2.40 -11.09
N LEU A 3 7.12 -3.09 -10.15
CA LEU A 3 7.36 -4.50 -9.88
C LEU A 3 6.21 -5.28 -10.54
N SER A 4 6.49 -5.90 -11.68
CA SER A 4 5.48 -6.70 -12.39
C SER A 4 5.46 -8.13 -11.86
N SER A 5 4.27 -8.66 -11.56
CA SER A 5 4.06 -10.08 -11.33
C SER A 5 3.96 -10.85 -12.64
N GLY A 6 5.07 -10.92 -13.39
CA GLY A 6 5.16 -11.80 -14.54
C GLY A 6 5.51 -13.23 -14.11
N ASP A 7 4.50 -14.06 -13.87
CA ASP A 7 4.63 -15.51 -14.01
C ASP A 7 4.13 -15.89 -15.41
N LYS A 8 5.07 -16.30 -16.28
CA LYS A 8 4.75 -17.15 -17.41
C LYS A 8 4.86 -18.57 -16.87
N ASP A 9 3.76 -19.11 -16.36
CA ASP A 9 3.42 -20.53 -16.40
C ASP A 9 2.05 -20.71 -15.74
N GLY A 10 1.05 -21.05 -16.56
CA GLY A 10 -0.17 -21.75 -16.15
C GLY A 10 -1.06 -21.11 -15.08
N ASN A 11 -2.08 -20.40 -15.54
CA ASN A 11 -3.44 -20.44 -14.95
C ASN A 11 -3.65 -19.87 -13.53
N HIS A 12 -3.61 -18.53 -13.39
CA HIS A 12 -4.63 -17.78 -12.64
C HIS A 12 -4.51 -16.28 -12.97
N ASN A 13 -5.67 -15.66 -13.17
CA ASN A 13 -5.87 -14.30 -13.65
C ASN A 13 -5.57 -13.24 -12.56
N ASP A 14 -4.33 -13.17 -12.04
CA ASP A 14 -3.94 -12.17 -11.04
C ASP A 14 -3.08 -11.07 -11.68
N ASP A 15 -3.72 -10.23 -12.49
CA ASP A 15 -3.08 -9.12 -13.19
C ASP A 15 -2.87 -7.90 -12.27
N SER A 16 -2.50 -8.15 -11.00
CA SER A 16 -2.29 -7.10 -10.00
C SER A 16 -0.90 -6.49 -10.14
N THR A 17 -0.85 -5.25 -10.61
CA THR A 17 0.40 -4.50 -10.80
C THR A 17 0.83 -3.85 -9.48
N THR A 18 2.08 -4.02 -9.07
CA THR A 18 2.66 -3.35 -7.90
C THR A 18 3.68 -2.28 -8.28
N VAL A 19 3.70 -1.17 -7.55
CA VAL A 19 4.61 -0.04 -7.76
C VAL A 19 5.27 0.32 -6.45
N ALA A 20 6.61 0.35 -6.45
CA ALA A 20 7.40 0.72 -5.30
C ALA A 20 8.02 2.11 -5.48
N ILE A 21 7.92 2.93 -4.44
CA ILE A 21 8.39 4.32 -4.40
C ILE A 21 9.27 4.50 -3.17
N GLY A 22 10.48 5.03 -3.40
CA GLY A 22 11.39 5.47 -2.35
C GLY A 22 11.60 6.97 -2.47
N THR A 23 11.79 7.64 -1.34
CA THR A 23 12.02 9.09 -1.29
C THR A 23 13.37 9.41 -0.68
N HIS A 24 13.89 10.61 -0.97
CA HIS A 24 15.09 11.15 -0.33
C HIS A 24 14.93 11.33 1.19
N SER A 25 13.70 11.36 1.72
CA SER A 25 13.43 11.41 3.17
C SER A 25 13.53 10.06 3.89
N GLY A 26 13.83 8.98 3.15
CA GLY A 26 13.88 7.61 3.68
C GLY A 26 12.51 6.95 3.79
N ARG A 27 11.44 7.57 3.27
CA ARG A 27 10.12 6.94 3.21
C ARG A 27 10.01 6.00 2.01
N TYR A 28 9.52 4.80 2.26
CA TYR A 28 9.18 3.80 1.26
C TYR A 28 7.67 3.57 1.24
N PHE A 29 7.12 3.39 0.04
CA PHE A 29 5.73 3.05 -0.21
C PHE A 29 5.64 1.96 -1.26
N LEU A 30 4.75 1.00 -1.03
CA LEU A 30 4.34 0.00 -2.00
C LEU A 30 2.87 0.21 -2.31
N TYR A 31 2.54 0.33 -3.59
CA TYR A 31 1.19 0.49 -4.08
C TYR A 31 0.80 -0.70 -4.93
N GLN A 32 -0.46 -1.12 -4.83
CA GLN A 32 -1.04 -2.17 -5.68
C GLN A 32 -2.24 -1.61 -6.43
N ARG A 33 -2.34 -1.97 -7.70
CA ARG A 33 -3.52 -1.72 -8.53
C ARG A 33 -4.44 -2.94 -8.46
N SER A 34 -5.72 -2.71 -8.16
CA SER A 34 -6.73 -3.78 -8.18
C SER A 34 -7.05 -4.16 -9.62
N ALA A 35 -7.04 -5.47 -9.92
CA ALA A 35 -7.47 -6.00 -11.21
C ALA A 35 -8.99 -6.19 -11.32
N ALA A 36 -9.69 -6.25 -10.17
CA ALA A 36 -11.07 -6.72 -10.07
C ALA A 36 -12.13 -5.67 -10.41
N ASP A 37 -11.77 -4.40 -10.53
CA ASP A 37 -12.74 -3.31 -10.61
C ASP A 37 -12.40 -2.40 -11.80
N GLN A 38 -13.22 -2.47 -12.86
CA GLN A 38 -12.95 -1.76 -14.12
C GLN A 38 -12.87 -0.24 -13.95
N GLU A 39 -13.53 0.31 -12.92
CA GLU A 39 -13.50 1.72 -12.58
C GLU A 39 -12.30 2.05 -11.66
N ALA A 40 -11.97 1.14 -10.73
CA ALA A 40 -10.75 1.24 -9.91
C ALA A 40 -9.45 0.82 -10.61
N LYS A 41 -9.49 0.39 -11.89
CA LYS A 41 -8.29 0.15 -12.74
C LYS A 41 -7.38 1.39 -12.84
N ARG A 42 -7.84 2.56 -12.42
CA ARG A 42 -7.06 3.81 -12.39
C ARG A 42 -6.43 4.12 -11.03
N HIS A 43 -6.81 3.41 -9.96
CA HIS A 43 -6.46 3.78 -8.60
C HIS A 43 -5.41 2.81 -8.01
N TYR A 44 -4.27 3.39 -7.64
CA TYR A 44 -3.24 2.70 -6.87
C TYR A 44 -3.54 2.84 -5.38
N ARG A 45 -3.64 1.71 -4.67
CA ARG A 45 -3.79 1.70 -3.22
C ARG A 45 -2.44 1.47 -2.55
N CYS A 46 -2.10 2.31 -1.56
CA CYS A 46 -0.92 2.08 -0.74
C CYS A 46 -1.15 0.82 0.11
N ILE A 47 -0.34 -0.20 -0.14
CA ILE A 47 -0.42 -1.49 0.53
C ILE A 47 0.62 -1.65 1.64
N TRP A 48 1.76 -0.98 1.52
CA TRP A 48 2.75 -1.00 2.59
C TRP A 48 3.54 0.30 2.60
N LYS A 49 3.99 0.69 3.79
CA LYS A 49 4.88 1.83 3.98
C LYS A 49 5.82 1.55 5.13
N CYS A 50 7.06 2.01 5.00
CA CYS A 50 8.02 2.01 6.08
C CYS A 50 8.90 3.26 6.00
N ARG A 51 9.64 3.53 7.09
CA ARG A 51 10.60 4.62 7.15
C ARG A 51 11.97 4.04 7.46
N LEU A 52 12.91 4.28 6.57
CA LEU A 52 14.32 3.97 6.74
C LEU A 52 15.09 5.19 7.27
N PRO A 53 16.25 4.99 7.93
CA PRO A 53 17.00 6.08 8.56
C PRO A 53 17.61 7.09 7.59
N TYR A 54 17.74 6.74 6.31
CA TYR A 54 18.44 7.54 5.29
C TYR A 54 17.68 7.56 3.96
N SER A 55 18.08 8.48 3.08
CA SER A 55 17.59 8.58 1.69
C SER A 55 17.67 7.25 0.96
N ILE A 56 16.59 6.91 0.24
CA ILE A 56 16.53 5.71 -0.60
C ILE A 56 17.13 6.05 -1.97
N HIS A 57 18.04 5.22 -2.46
CA HIS A 57 18.73 5.38 -3.74
C HIS A 57 18.37 4.29 -4.75
N GLY A 58 17.96 3.11 -4.28
CA GLY A 58 17.63 1.99 -5.14
C GLY A 58 16.59 1.09 -4.51
N ILE A 59 15.73 0.53 -5.36
CA ILE A 59 14.70 -0.43 -4.98
C ILE A 59 14.71 -1.53 -6.03
N CYS A 60 14.81 -2.78 -5.59
CA CYS A 60 14.81 -3.94 -6.47
C CYS A 60 13.98 -5.08 -5.87
N GLY A 61 13.21 -5.77 -6.71
CA GLY A 61 12.61 -7.05 -6.34
C GLY A 61 13.63 -8.16 -6.54
N TRP A 62 13.73 -9.07 -5.57
CA TRP A 62 14.60 -10.24 -5.62
C TRP A 62 13.74 -11.50 -5.57
N LYS A 63 13.77 -12.29 -6.64
CA LYS A 63 13.08 -13.59 -6.72
C LYS A 63 14.06 -14.67 -6.26
N GLU A 64 13.75 -15.33 -5.15
CA GLU A 64 14.50 -16.50 -4.71
C GLU A 64 14.03 -17.72 -5.53
N SER A 65 14.96 -18.58 -5.95
CA SER A 65 14.71 -19.59 -6.99
C SER A 65 13.89 -20.79 -6.54
N LYS A 66 13.52 -20.89 -5.25
CA LYS A 66 12.85 -22.08 -4.70
C LYS A 66 11.60 -21.79 -3.86
N ASP A 67 11.47 -20.59 -3.31
CA ASP A 67 10.29 -20.17 -2.56
C ASP A 67 9.65 -18.98 -3.26
N SER A 68 8.35 -19.06 -3.50
CA SER A 68 7.52 -18.05 -4.19
C SER A 68 7.49 -16.67 -3.50
N LEU A 69 8.25 -16.48 -2.43
CA LEU A 69 8.39 -15.23 -1.72
C LEU A 69 9.26 -14.25 -2.51
N ARG A 70 8.61 -13.21 -3.03
CA ARG A 70 9.30 -12.04 -3.57
C ARG A 70 9.94 -11.27 -2.41
N SER A 71 11.26 -11.36 -2.32
CA SER A 71 12.04 -10.50 -1.44
C SER A 71 12.17 -9.10 -2.05
N LEU A 72 12.28 -8.08 -1.21
CA LEU A 72 12.52 -6.71 -1.62
C LEU A 72 13.85 -6.23 -1.06
N VAL A 73 14.68 -5.66 -1.93
CA VAL A 73 15.94 -5.01 -1.57
C VAL A 73 15.78 -3.50 -1.71
N ILE A 74 16.09 -2.77 -0.64
CA ILE A 74 16.13 -1.30 -0.64
C ILE A 74 17.53 -0.86 -0.25
N THR A 75 18.16 -0.03 -1.10
CA THR A 75 19.44 0.60 -0.80
C THR A 75 19.22 2.02 -0.30
N THR A 76 19.88 2.35 0.80
CA THR A 76 19.98 3.72 1.32
C THR A 76 21.43 4.19 1.27
N ARG A 77 21.68 5.45 1.66
CA ARG A 77 23.03 6.04 1.66
C ARG A 77 24.06 5.20 2.45
N LYS A 78 23.66 4.52 3.51
CA LYS A 78 24.58 3.82 4.44
C LYS A 78 24.29 2.34 4.64
N SER A 79 23.26 1.79 4.02
CA SER A 79 22.82 0.43 4.30
C SER A 79 22.02 -0.18 3.16
N VAL A 80 21.99 -1.50 3.13
CA VAL A 80 21.11 -2.30 2.28
C VAL A 80 20.13 -3.04 3.19
N HIS A 81 18.84 -2.95 2.88
CA HIS A 81 17.76 -3.59 3.63
C HIS A 81 17.13 -4.69 2.79
N LEU A 82 17.05 -5.90 3.35
CA LEU A 82 16.37 -7.04 2.75
C LEU A 82 15.07 -7.31 3.51
N PHE A 83 13.95 -7.26 2.79
CA PHE A 83 12.63 -7.63 3.30
C PHE A 83 12.19 -8.93 2.65
N ARG A 84 12.22 -10.02 3.40
CA ARG A 84 11.89 -11.37 2.89
C ARG A 84 10.39 -11.64 2.79
N GLN A 85 9.60 -10.90 3.55
CA GLN A 85 8.15 -10.99 3.53
C GLN A 85 7.58 -9.58 3.52
N LEU A 86 6.90 -9.23 2.43
CA LEU A 86 6.05 -8.04 2.42
C LEU A 86 4.90 -8.32 3.39
N PRO A 87 4.52 -7.38 4.27
CA PRO A 87 3.39 -7.61 5.16
C PRO A 87 2.15 -7.87 4.33
N VAL A 88 1.58 -9.06 4.52
CA VAL A 88 0.28 -9.43 3.97
C VAL A 88 -0.73 -8.50 4.62
N ILE A 89 -1.32 -7.59 3.86
CA ILE A 89 -2.44 -6.82 4.40
C ILE A 89 -3.59 -7.80 4.57
N PRO A 90 -4.29 -7.77 5.71
CA PRO A 90 -5.62 -8.33 5.78
C PRO A 90 -6.43 -7.79 4.60
N THR A 91 -7.05 -8.69 3.83
CA THR A 91 -8.03 -8.35 2.80
C THR A 91 -8.90 -7.21 3.33
N PRO A 92 -9.02 -6.06 2.64
CA PRO A 92 -9.82 -4.97 3.16
C PRO A 92 -11.20 -5.52 3.49
N GLN A 93 -11.57 -5.48 4.77
CA GLN A 93 -12.99 -5.42 5.08
C GLN A 93 -13.53 -4.24 4.27
N PRO A 94 -14.64 -4.41 3.53
CA PRO A 94 -15.25 -3.29 2.83
C PRO A 94 -15.33 -2.14 3.83
N LEU A 95 -14.66 -1.03 3.52
CA LEU A 95 -14.81 0.19 4.29
C LEU A 95 -16.31 0.42 4.32
N VAL A 96 -16.91 0.26 5.50
CA VAL A 96 -18.35 0.43 5.69
C VAL A 96 -18.68 1.74 5.01
N ALA A 97 -19.46 1.64 3.93
CA ALA A 97 -19.82 2.77 3.10
C ALA A 97 -20.28 3.88 4.05
N PHE A 98 -19.76 5.09 3.85
CA PHE A 98 -20.13 6.30 4.57
C PHE A 98 -21.55 6.19 5.16
N ASP A 99 -21.67 6.11 6.49
CA ASP A 99 -22.97 6.04 7.15
C ASP A 99 -23.51 7.47 7.31
N PRO A 100 -24.48 7.89 6.47
CA PRO A 100 -25.01 9.25 6.52
C PRO A 100 -25.73 9.56 7.84
N GLN A 101 -26.21 8.55 8.57
CA GLN A 101 -26.85 8.75 9.87
C GLN A 101 -25.81 9.08 10.94
N LEU A 102 -24.69 8.37 10.95
CA LEU A 102 -23.57 8.67 11.86
C LEU A 102 -22.97 10.06 11.59
N ALA A 103 -22.84 10.44 10.33
CA ALA A 103 -22.41 11.79 9.95
C ALA A 103 -23.37 12.88 10.47
N LYS A 104 -24.69 12.68 10.28
CA LYS A 104 -25.73 13.60 10.78
C LYS A 104 -25.72 13.71 12.30
N GLN A 105 -25.53 12.60 13.03
CA GLN A 105 -25.43 12.61 14.49
C GLN A 105 -24.20 13.40 14.98
N ARG A 106 -23.05 13.25 14.30
CA ARG A 106 -21.83 14.00 14.64
C ARG A 106 -22.03 15.51 14.45
N ILE A 107 -22.67 15.92 13.36
CA ILE A 107 -22.98 17.33 13.10
C ILE A 107 -23.90 17.91 14.18
N LYS A 108 -24.97 17.20 14.56
CA LYS A 108 -25.88 17.63 15.64
C LYS A 108 -25.17 17.80 16.99
N ARG A 109 -24.22 16.91 17.32
CA ARG A 109 -23.43 17.03 18.57
C ARG A 109 -22.55 18.28 18.57
N LEU A 110 -21.90 18.59 17.47
CA LEU A 110 -21.05 19.78 17.35
C LEU A 110 -21.86 21.07 17.51
N GLN A 111 -23.04 21.14 16.92
CA GLN A 111 -23.96 22.29 17.07
C GLN A 111 -24.44 22.46 18.52
N LYS A 112 -24.65 21.36 19.25
CA LYS A 112 -25.05 21.42 20.66
C LYS A 112 -23.91 21.89 21.56
N LEU A 113 -22.67 21.53 21.26
CA LEU A 113 -21.50 21.97 22.01
C LEU A 113 -21.22 23.47 21.80
N SER A 114 -21.40 24.00 20.59
CA SER A 114 -21.26 25.44 20.33
C SER A 114 -22.34 26.29 21.00
N ALA A 115 -23.52 25.71 21.29
CA ALA A 115 -24.63 26.39 21.94
C ALA A 115 -24.54 26.43 23.48
N VAL A 116 -23.62 25.69 24.09
CA VAL A 116 -23.40 25.66 25.55
C VAL A 116 -22.25 26.59 25.98
N SER A 117 -21.51 27.13 25.01
CA SER A 117 -20.32 27.98 25.21
C SER A 117 -20.57 29.48 24.96
N GLY A 118 -21.84 29.92 24.91
CA GLY A 118 -22.24 31.32 24.78
C GLY A 118 -23.27 31.68 25.85
#